data_AF-A0A6V8NKL2-F1
#
_entry.id   AF-A0A6V8NKL2-F1
#
_cell.length_a   1.000
_cell.length_b   1.000
_cell.length_c   1.000
_cell.angle_alpha   90.00
_cell.angle_beta   90.00
_cell.angle_gamma   90.00
#
_symmetry.space_group_name_H-M   'P 1'
#
loop_
_entity.id
_entity.type
_entity.pdbx_description
1 polymer ?
#
loop_
_entity_poly.entity_id
_entity_poly.type
_entity_poly.pdbx_seq_one_letter_code
_entity_poly.pdbx_strand_id
1 'polypeptide(L)'
;MFRDDKPFYQMASLATKKPISVNRLATEYASGNNVTLFDHSGDDVEVEWSPAQATKKLIACQSFALGFGKRGKATINGVDEELPYSTDAIALRCVSVWLQGKSLFETLMINLDLVSSEDSSLPPWELENSIEYRDRLQGKGRKSVKASGVVDHLTWQSRLVRLISKNSTISQMYFTQGRSADKFSDDPMKVYRTSKKEEKYPLSLSSGKAAWRDSHSILMIPNAKSKERRPECFNLVARAHSAAVINTSQPFVTHIVGLATVPKKAGKFLLWRHERLPIPAALLSDVNLIERLGLLIENAEHAAARLKDRTMEISKLYLSPNCKSLSGRQPDKGDVTKIVEAIDPRPAYWARLEEHFFKLLANLSNDWDPANEAWKPDDQQAATRAWRKHIKREAEWALQESIRALGTTARAIQAIARVRTDFNDKDLSSPPQTVANNKRTAKGGKKK
;
A
#
# COMPACT_ATOMS: atom_id res chain seq x y z
N MET A 1 -23.36 -1.35 -22.30
CA MET A 1 -23.28 -2.33 -21.19
C MET A 1 -23.93 -3.66 -21.53
N PHE A 2 -25.17 -3.69 -22.05
CA PHE A 2 -25.93 -4.92 -22.37
C PHE A 2 -26.06 -5.18 -23.88
N ARG A 3 -24.98 -4.99 -24.64
CA ARG A 3 -24.96 -5.46 -26.03
C ARG A 3 -24.87 -6.98 -26.02
N ASP A 4 -25.58 -7.66 -26.92
CA ASP A 4 -25.59 -9.12 -26.97
C ASP A 4 -24.24 -9.71 -27.41
N ASP A 5 -23.56 -9.02 -28.33
CA ASP A 5 -22.34 -9.46 -29.00
C ASP A 5 -21.05 -8.94 -28.31
N LYS A 6 -21.04 -7.67 -27.92
CA LYS A 6 -19.88 -6.97 -27.36
C LYS A 6 -20.26 -6.18 -26.10
N PRO A 7 -20.70 -6.85 -25.01
CA PRO A 7 -21.03 -6.18 -23.76
C PRO A 7 -19.76 -5.61 -23.11
N PHE A 8 -19.80 -4.32 -22.74
CA PHE A 8 -18.65 -3.62 -22.14
C PHE A 8 -18.12 -4.36 -20.91
N TYR A 9 -16.80 -4.66 -20.91
CA TYR A 9 -16.06 -5.35 -19.83
C TYR A 9 -16.61 -6.73 -19.42
N GLN A 10 -17.34 -7.36 -20.34
CA GLN A 10 -18.01 -8.63 -20.12
C GLN A 10 -17.69 -9.60 -21.27
N MET A 11 -17.91 -10.88 -21.02
CA MET A 11 -17.80 -11.95 -22.01
C MET A 11 -19.20 -12.31 -22.51
N ALA A 12 -19.48 -12.01 -23.78
CA ALA A 12 -20.71 -12.46 -24.43
C ALA A 12 -20.81 -14.00 -24.35
N SER A 13 -22.05 -14.52 -24.30
CA SER A 13 -22.30 -15.97 -24.31
C SER A 13 -21.56 -16.81 -23.26
N LEU A 14 -21.13 -16.19 -22.15
CA LEU A 14 -20.61 -16.90 -20.98
C LEU A 14 -21.76 -17.49 -20.16
N ALA A 15 -21.69 -18.78 -19.85
CA ALA A 15 -22.54 -19.44 -18.87
C ALA A 15 -21.70 -20.33 -17.95
N THR A 16 -21.86 -20.19 -16.63
CA THR A 16 -21.34 -21.15 -15.64
C THR A 16 -22.48 -22.05 -15.18
N LYS A 17 -22.17 -23.13 -14.43
CA LYS A 17 -23.19 -24.11 -13.94
C LYS A 17 -24.45 -23.47 -13.36
N LYS A 18 -24.31 -22.36 -12.62
CA LYS A 18 -25.41 -21.52 -12.17
C LYS A 18 -24.97 -20.05 -12.18
N PRO A 19 -25.90 -19.10 -12.36
CA PRO A 19 -25.65 -17.71 -12.04
C PRO A 19 -25.46 -17.53 -10.52
N ILE A 20 -24.78 -16.45 -10.15
CA ILE A 20 -24.53 -16.06 -8.75
C ILE A 20 -24.91 -14.59 -8.54
N SER A 21 -25.06 -14.19 -7.28
CA SER A 21 -25.35 -12.80 -6.91
C SER A 21 -24.28 -11.83 -7.41
N VAL A 22 -24.72 -10.67 -7.90
CA VAL A 22 -23.84 -9.58 -8.37
C VAL A 22 -23.03 -8.94 -7.25
N ASN A 23 -23.43 -9.14 -5.99
CA ASN A 23 -22.69 -8.68 -4.81
C ASN A 23 -21.23 -9.16 -4.84
N ARG A 24 -20.93 -10.30 -5.46
CA ARG A 24 -19.56 -10.80 -5.61
C ARG A 24 -18.63 -9.86 -6.40
N LEU A 25 -19.16 -8.91 -7.17
CA LEU A 25 -18.34 -7.88 -7.82
C LEU A 25 -17.73 -6.88 -6.82
N ALA A 26 -18.37 -6.69 -5.67
CA ALA A 26 -17.95 -5.75 -4.65
C ALA A 26 -17.43 -6.50 -3.42
N THR A 27 -16.14 -6.39 -3.17
CA THR A 27 -15.45 -7.16 -2.11
C THR A 27 -15.92 -6.82 -0.69
N GLU A 28 -16.53 -5.66 -0.52
CA GLU A 28 -17.08 -5.18 0.75
C GLU A 28 -18.40 -5.86 1.14
N TYR A 29 -19.14 -6.45 0.18
CA TYR A 29 -20.35 -7.19 0.50
C TYR A 29 -20.03 -8.63 0.91
N ALA A 30 -20.74 -9.10 1.94
CA ALA A 30 -20.68 -10.51 2.29
C ALA A 30 -21.25 -11.36 1.15
N SER A 31 -20.45 -12.31 0.67
CA SER A 31 -20.84 -13.30 -0.34
C SER A 31 -20.11 -14.62 -0.11
N GLY A 32 -20.77 -15.74 -0.41
CA GLY A 32 -20.26 -17.08 -0.10
C GLY A 32 -19.95 -17.28 1.39
N ASN A 33 -18.70 -17.64 1.70
CA ASN A 33 -18.26 -17.93 3.08
C ASN A 33 -17.72 -16.70 3.83
N ASN A 34 -17.89 -15.49 3.29
CA ASN A 34 -17.43 -14.27 3.96
C ASN A 34 -18.35 -13.92 5.14
N VAL A 35 -17.74 -13.50 6.25
CA VAL A 35 -18.47 -13.03 7.43
C VAL A 35 -19.09 -11.66 7.13
N THR A 36 -20.33 -11.45 7.54
CA THR A 36 -20.98 -10.12 7.51
C THR A 36 -20.26 -9.18 8.48
N LEU A 37 -19.82 -8.02 7.98
CA LEU A 37 -19.17 -6.99 8.79
C LEU A 37 -19.94 -5.68 8.65
N PHE A 38 -20.87 -5.44 9.57
CA PHE A 38 -21.78 -4.28 9.53
C PHE A 38 -22.55 -4.15 8.21
N ASP A 39 -22.89 -5.30 7.61
CA ASP A 39 -23.59 -5.44 6.35
C ASP A 39 -24.64 -6.56 6.48
N HIS A 40 -25.83 -6.34 5.92
CA HIS A 40 -26.92 -7.31 5.88
C HIS A 40 -26.97 -8.11 4.57
N SER A 41 -26.00 -7.91 3.67
CA SER A 41 -25.89 -8.67 2.44
C SER A 41 -25.64 -10.15 2.72
N GLY A 42 -26.21 -11.01 1.90
CA GLY A 42 -25.97 -12.44 1.89
C GLY A 42 -26.31 -13.00 0.51
N ASP A 43 -25.86 -14.23 0.22
CA ASP A 43 -26.18 -14.88 -1.07
C ASP A 43 -27.69 -15.09 -1.25
N ASP A 44 -28.45 -15.11 -0.15
CA ASP A 44 -29.91 -15.27 -0.12
C ASP A 44 -30.67 -13.93 -0.18
N VAL A 45 -29.97 -12.79 -0.11
CA VAL A 45 -30.58 -11.46 -0.20
C VAL A 45 -30.56 -11.01 -1.66
N GLU A 46 -31.75 -10.91 -2.26
CA GLU A 46 -31.88 -10.39 -3.62
C GLU A 46 -31.50 -8.91 -3.65
N VAL A 47 -30.59 -8.55 -4.55
CA VAL A 47 -30.14 -7.17 -4.76
C VAL A 47 -30.51 -6.73 -6.16
N GLU A 48 -30.88 -5.46 -6.31
CA GLU A 48 -31.22 -4.87 -7.60
C GLU A 48 -30.30 -3.68 -7.86
N TRP A 49 -29.19 -3.94 -8.56
CA TRP A 49 -28.27 -2.85 -8.91
C TRP A 49 -28.71 -2.16 -10.19
N SER A 50 -28.57 -0.83 -10.20
CA SER A 50 -28.64 -0.05 -11.43
C SER A 50 -27.46 -0.37 -12.35
N PRO A 51 -27.59 -0.18 -13.68
CA PRO A 51 -26.47 -0.30 -14.62
C PRO A 51 -25.23 0.50 -14.23
N ALA A 52 -25.41 1.71 -13.69
CA ALA A 52 -24.32 2.56 -13.24
C ALA A 52 -23.57 1.95 -12.04
N GLN A 53 -24.28 1.40 -11.05
CA GLN A 53 -23.67 0.72 -9.90
C GLN A 53 -22.92 -0.53 -10.35
N ALA A 54 -23.55 -1.39 -11.15
CA ALA A 54 -22.94 -2.61 -11.65
C ALA A 54 -21.70 -2.34 -12.51
N THR A 55 -21.69 -1.27 -13.33
CA THR A 55 -20.52 -0.91 -14.14
C THR A 55 -19.33 -0.52 -13.26
N LYS A 56 -19.55 0.33 -12.25
CA LYS A 56 -18.49 0.76 -11.33
C LYS A 56 -17.89 -0.43 -10.57
N LYS A 57 -18.74 -1.34 -10.09
CA LYS A 57 -18.29 -2.56 -9.39
C LYS A 57 -17.63 -3.56 -10.33
N LEU A 58 -18.09 -3.69 -11.57
CA LEU A 58 -17.45 -4.52 -12.59
C LEU A 58 -16.02 -4.06 -12.86
N ILE A 59 -15.80 -2.76 -13.11
CA ILE A 59 -14.47 -2.19 -13.34
C ILE A 59 -13.58 -2.42 -12.11
N ALA A 60 -14.09 -2.11 -10.91
CA ALA A 60 -13.33 -2.35 -9.67
C ALA A 60 -12.97 -3.83 -9.48
N CYS A 61 -13.89 -4.76 -9.77
CA CYS A 61 -13.66 -6.19 -9.71
C CYS A 61 -12.56 -6.63 -10.68
N GLN A 62 -12.58 -6.12 -11.92
CA GLN A 62 -11.55 -6.44 -12.91
C GLN A 62 -10.14 -6.03 -12.42
N SER A 63 -10.01 -4.93 -11.71
CA SER A 63 -8.72 -4.45 -11.18
C SER A 63 -8.29 -5.10 -9.86
N PHE A 64 -9.24 -5.38 -8.95
CA PHE A 64 -8.96 -5.70 -7.54
C PHE A 64 -9.49 -7.06 -7.06
N ALA A 65 -9.99 -7.93 -7.94
CA ALA A 65 -10.50 -9.23 -7.49
C ALA A 65 -9.43 -10.12 -6.83
N LEU A 66 -9.82 -10.75 -5.72
CA LEU A 66 -9.01 -11.72 -4.98
C LEU A 66 -8.85 -13.04 -5.75
N GLY A 67 -7.64 -13.59 -5.76
CA GLY A 67 -7.33 -14.92 -6.25
C GLY A 67 -7.72 -16.03 -5.28
N PHE A 68 -9.02 -16.19 -5.06
CA PHE A 68 -9.56 -17.26 -4.22
C PHE A 68 -10.76 -17.93 -4.92
N GLY A 69 -10.57 -19.18 -5.32
CA GLY A 69 -11.56 -19.95 -6.06
C GLY A 69 -10.98 -21.21 -6.67
N LYS A 70 -11.71 -22.32 -6.60
CA LYS A 70 -11.32 -23.59 -7.24
C LYS A 70 -11.54 -23.49 -8.76
N ARG A 71 -10.95 -24.45 -9.50
CA ARG A 71 -11.26 -24.63 -10.93
C ARG A 71 -12.78 -24.77 -11.12
N GLY A 72 -13.27 -24.27 -12.24
CA GLY A 72 -14.67 -24.33 -12.62
C GLY A 72 -14.84 -24.74 -14.08
N LYS A 73 -16.07 -25.06 -14.47
CA LYS A 73 -16.46 -25.25 -15.87
C LYS A 73 -17.32 -24.08 -16.31
N ALA A 74 -17.16 -23.65 -17.55
CA ALA A 74 -18.00 -22.67 -18.18
C ALA A 74 -18.23 -23.04 -19.65
N THR A 75 -19.40 -22.68 -20.16
CA THR A 75 -19.70 -22.68 -21.58
C THR A 75 -19.42 -21.26 -22.09
N ILE A 76 -18.56 -21.14 -23.11
CA ILE A 76 -18.24 -19.85 -23.74
C ILE A 76 -18.44 -20.03 -25.24
N ASN A 77 -19.28 -19.21 -25.85
CA ASN A 77 -19.65 -19.33 -27.26
C ASN A 77 -20.12 -20.76 -27.65
N GLY A 78 -20.87 -21.41 -26.77
CA GLY A 78 -21.39 -22.76 -26.98
C GLY A 78 -20.39 -23.90 -26.76
N VAL A 79 -19.15 -23.59 -26.35
CA VAL A 79 -18.11 -24.60 -26.09
C VAL A 79 -17.88 -24.74 -24.59
N ASP A 80 -18.01 -25.97 -24.09
CA ASP A 80 -17.71 -26.30 -22.70
C ASP A 80 -16.21 -26.39 -22.46
N GLU A 81 -15.73 -25.67 -21.46
CA GLU A 81 -14.32 -25.62 -21.11
C GLU A 81 -14.08 -25.70 -19.59
N GLU A 82 -12.97 -26.32 -19.20
CA GLU A 82 -12.45 -26.22 -17.83
C GLU A 82 -11.54 -24.99 -17.70
N LEU A 83 -11.76 -24.21 -16.65
CA LEU A 83 -11.04 -22.96 -16.41
C LEU A 83 -9.99 -23.11 -15.31
N PRO A 84 -8.88 -22.34 -15.39
CA PRO A 84 -7.89 -22.27 -14.33
C PRO A 84 -8.50 -21.84 -12.98
N TYR A 85 -7.79 -22.15 -11.89
CA TYR A 85 -8.13 -21.68 -10.55
C TYR A 85 -8.14 -20.14 -10.47
N SER A 86 -8.83 -19.53 -9.50
CA SER A 86 -8.84 -18.06 -9.46
C SER A 86 -7.49 -17.49 -9.01
N THR A 87 -7.06 -16.39 -9.64
CA THR A 87 -5.82 -15.67 -9.31
C THR A 87 -6.08 -14.19 -9.09
N ASP A 88 -5.15 -13.56 -8.39
CA ASP A 88 -5.23 -12.14 -8.07
C ASP A 88 -5.32 -11.30 -9.35
N ALA A 89 -6.12 -10.24 -9.28
CA ALA A 89 -6.18 -9.20 -10.29
C ALA A 89 -4.96 -8.26 -10.21
N ILE A 90 -4.77 -7.44 -11.26
CA ILE A 90 -3.51 -6.74 -11.50
C ILE A 90 -3.18 -5.63 -10.49
N ALA A 91 -4.19 -5.08 -9.82
CA ALA A 91 -4.04 -4.00 -8.84
C ALA A 91 -4.16 -4.49 -7.37
N LEU A 92 -4.37 -5.79 -7.14
CA LEU A 92 -4.68 -6.32 -5.80
C LEU A 92 -3.53 -6.17 -4.79
N ARG A 93 -2.29 -6.46 -5.21
CA ARG A 93 -1.11 -6.55 -4.32
C ARG A 93 -0.10 -5.44 -4.59
N CYS A 94 -0.60 -4.23 -4.67
CA CYS A 94 0.21 -3.06 -4.96
C CYS A 94 -0.53 -1.77 -4.59
N VAL A 95 0.19 -0.66 -4.68
CA VAL A 95 -0.41 0.68 -4.78
C VAL A 95 -0.44 1.14 -6.22
N SER A 96 -1.55 1.77 -6.61
CA SER A 96 -1.66 2.60 -7.81
C SER A 96 -1.51 4.06 -7.40
N VAL A 97 -0.72 4.79 -8.17
CA VAL A 97 -0.35 6.18 -7.89
C VAL A 97 -0.61 7.05 -9.11
N TRP A 98 -1.20 8.21 -8.88
CA TRP A 98 -1.42 9.24 -9.89
C TRP A 98 -1.33 10.64 -9.30
N LEU A 99 -1.15 11.63 -10.15
CA LEU A 99 -1.13 13.04 -9.76
C LEU A 99 -2.46 13.71 -10.10
N GLN A 100 -3.00 14.50 -9.17
CA GLN A 100 -4.15 15.37 -9.40
C GLN A 100 -3.65 16.82 -9.58
N GLY A 101 -4.10 17.45 -10.66
CA GLY A 101 -3.94 18.88 -10.95
C GLY A 101 -5.13 19.71 -10.47
N LYS A 102 -5.24 20.97 -10.92
CA LYS A 102 -6.33 21.89 -10.53
C LYS A 102 -7.66 21.55 -11.20
N SER A 103 -7.60 20.87 -12.34
CA SER A 103 -8.76 20.45 -13.13
C SER A 103 -8.67 18.99 -13.53
N LEU A 104 -9.79 18.42 -13.99
CA LEU A 104 -9.79 17.09 -14.60
C LEU A 104 -8.89 17.05 -15.84
N PHE A 105 -8.87 18.11 -16.64
CA PHE A 105 -7.99 18.20 -17.81
C PHE A 105 -6.52 18.09 -17.42
N GLU A 106 -6.05 18.90 -16.47
CA GLU A 106 -4.66 18.83 -15.97
C GLU A 106 -4.35 17.43 -15.40
N THR A 107 -5.28 16.89 -14.62
CA THR A 107 -5.15 15.55 -14.04
C THR A 107 -5.00 14.49 -15.13
N LEU A 108 -5.78 14.56 -16.21
CA LEU A 108 -5.65 13.61 -17.33
C LEU A 108 -4.33 13.79 -18.06
N MET A 109 -3.93 15.03 -18.39
CA MET A 109 -2.69 15.29 -19.15
C MET A 109 -1.43 14.82 -18.41
N ILE A 110 -1.36 15.04 -17.10
CA ILE A 110 -0.18 14.65 -16.30
C ILE A 110 -0.05 13.14 -16.14
N ASN A 111 -1.16 12.40 -16.28
CA ASN A 111 -1.17 10.93 -16.24
C ASN A 111 -1.40 10.32 -17.62
N LEU A 112 -1.20 11.07 -18.72
CA LEU A 112 -1.36 10.56 -20.08
C LEU A 112 -0.05 9.99 -20.64
N ASP A 113 1.11 10.55 -20.23
CA ASP A 113 2.46 10.15 -20.67
C ASP A 113 2.88 8.74 -20.16
N LEU A 114 1.89 7.93 -19.78
CA LEU A 114 2.03 6.53 -19.38
C LEU A 114 2.22 5.60 -20.58
N VAL A 115 1.92 6.06 -21.81
CA VAL A 115 1.88 5.26 -23.04
C VAL A 115 3.00 5.72 -23.96
N SER A 116 3.99 4.86 -24.22
CA SER A 116 5.04 5.19 -25.20
C SER A 116 4.43 5.33 -26.59
N SER A 117 5.03 6.14 -27.46
CA SER A 117 4.60 6.28 -28.86
C SER A 117 4.66 4.95 -29.66
N GLU A 118 5.30 3.93 -29.10
CA GLU A 118 5.44 2.60 -29.68
C GLU A 118 4.37 1.61 -29.18
N ASP A 119 3.59 1.97 -28.16
CA ASP A 119 2.53 1.12 -27.63
C ASP A 119 1.30 1.16 -28.56
N SER A 120 1.04 0.02 -29.18
CA SER A 120 -0.10 -0.23 -30.06
C SER A 120 -1.14 -1.17 -29.43
N SER A 121 -1.04 -1.41 -28.12
CA SER A 121 -2.01 -2.24 -27.41
C SER A 121 -3.38 -1.57 -27.41
N LEU A 122 -4.41 -2.40 -27.57
CA LEU A 122 -5.79 -1.97 -27.62
C LEU A 122 -6.50 -2.36 -26.33
N PRO A 123 -7.46 -1.56 -25.87
CA PRO A 123 -8.34 -1.95 -24.78
C PRO A 123 -9.31 -3.05 -25.25
N PRO A 124 -9.93 -3.81 -24.34
CA PRO A 124 -10.73 -4.98 -24.68
C PRO A 124 -11.97 -4.68 -25.53
N TRP A 125 -12.46 -3.44 -25.53
CA TRP A 125 -13.60 -3.03 -26.36
C TRP A 125 -13.22 -2.69 -27.81
N GLU A 126 -11.94 -2.56 -28.12
CA GLU A 126 -11.39 -2.35 -29.48
C GLU A 126 -10.81 -3.63 -30.09
N LEU A 127 -10.64 -4.70 -29.30
CA LEU A 127 -10.20 -5.99 -29.80
C LEU A 127 -11.30 -6.66 -30.64
N GLU A 128 -10.90 -7.23 -31.79
CA GLU A 128 -11.84 -7.97 -32.64
C GLU A 128 -12.34 -9.24 -31.93
N ASN A 129 -11.45 -9.94 -31.24
CA ASN A 129 -11.76 -11.17 -30.51
C ASN A 129 -11.14 -11.21 -29.10
N SER A 130 -11.87 -10.69 -28.11
CA SER A 130 -11.41 -10.64 -26.72
C SER A 130 -11.28 -12.03 -26.05
N ILE A 131 -11.89 -13.08 -26.60
CA ILE A 131 -11.81 -14.46 -26.06
C ILE A 131 -10.42 -15.09 -26.16
N GLU A 132 -9.57 -14.56 -27.04
CA GLU A 132 -8.19 -15.04 -27.22
C GLU A 132 -7.28 -14.55 -26.10
N TYR A 133 -7.62 -13.40 -25.52
CA TYR A 133 -6.85 -12.72 -24.48
C TYR A 133 -7.28 -13.17 -23.08
N ARG A 134 -7.28 -14.49 -22.84
CA ARG A 134 -7.57 -15.07 -21.52
C ARG A 134 -6.65 -16.23 -21.18
N ASP A 135 -6.47 -16.45 -19.88
CA ASP A 135 -5.76 -17.64 -19.41
C ASP A 135 -6.55 -18.90 -19.75
N ARG A 136 -5.83 -19.95 -20.16
CA ARG A 136 -6.40 -21.28 -20.45
C ARG A 136 -5.63 -22.37 -19.71
N LEU A 137 -6.25 -23.52 -19.54
CA LEU A 137 -5.53 -24.71 -19.09
C LEU A 137 -4.71 -25.29 -20.24
N GLN A 138 -3.49 -25.71 -19.92
CA GLN A 138 -2.62 -26.47 -20.80
C GLN A 138 -2.13 -27.70 -20.01
N GLY A 139 -2.80 -28.84 -20.21
CA GLY A 139 -2.66 -30.01 -19.34
C GLY A 139 -3.02 -29.68 -17.89
N LYS A 140 -2.11 -29.98 -16.96
CA LYS A 140 -2.28 -29.61 -15.53
C LYS A 140 -1.90 -28.15 -15.24
N GLY A 141 -1.20 -27.48 -16.16
CA GLY A 141 -0.69 -26.12 -16.01
C GLY A 141 -1.66 -25.05 -16.52
N ARG A 142 -1.29 -23.79 -16.29
CA ARG A 142 -1.96 -22.61 -16.83
C ARG A 142 -1.11 -22.00 -17.93
N LYS A 143 -1.71 -21.73 -19.07
CA LYS A 143 -1.16 -20.84 -20.10
C LYS A 143 -1.70 -19.43 -19.85
N SER A 144 -0.88 -18.56 -19.28
CA SER A 144 -1.24 -17.17 -18.98
C SER A 144 -1.00 -16.26 -20.18
N VAL A 145 -1.87 -15.27 -20.39
CA VAL A 145 -1.72 -14.26 -21.44
C VAL A 145 -1.20 -12.96 -20.83
N LYS A 146 0.03 -12.59 -21.19
CA LYS A 146 0.70 -11.35 -20.74
C LYS A 146 0.06 -10.11 -21.36
N ALA A 147 0.31 -8.94 -20.78
CA ALA A 147 -0.08 -7.67 -21.38
C ALA A 147 0.60 -7.48 -22.74
N SER A 148 -0.15 -7.04 -23.75
CA SER A 148 0.43 -6.62 -25.04
C SER A 148 1.04 -5.21 -24.97
N GLY A 149 0.62 -4.41 -24.00
CA GLY A 149 1.10 -3.05 -23.74
C GLY A 149 0.36 -2.40 -22.56
N VAL A 150 0.56 -1.11 -22.35
CA VAL A 150 0.02 -0.31 -21.23
C VAL A 150 -1.49 -0.19 -21.31
N VAL A 151 -2.06 0.04 -22.50
CA VAL A 151 -3.52 0.19 -22.64
C VAL A 151 -4.24 -1.11 -22.28
N ASP A 152 -3.77 -2.25 -22.79
CA ASP A 152 -4.26 -3.58 -22.40
C ASP A 152 -4.06 -3.85 -20.89
N HIS A 153 -2.90 -3.44 -20.36
CA HIS A 153 -2.58 -3.58 -18.94
C HIS A 153 -3.52 -2.77 -18.02
N LEU A 154 -3.81 -1.51 -18.36
CA LEU A 154 -4.70 -0.64 -17.60
C LEU A 154 -6.18 -1.03 -17.72
N THR A 155 -6.52 -1.80 -18.77
CA THR A 155 -7.88 -2.30 -19.02
C THR A 155 -8.03 -3.81 -18.78
N TRP A 156 -7.17 -4.35 -17.92
CA TRP A 156 -7.03 -5.78 -17.64
C TRP A 156 -8.35 -6.51 -17.36
N GLN A 157 -8.56 -7.65 -18.01
CA GLN A 157 -9.73 -8.51 -17.80
C GLN A 157 -9.40 -9.69 -16.88
N SER A 158 -9.31 -9.45 -15.56
CA SER A 158 -8.96 -10.49 -14.58
C SER A 158 -10.06 -11.53 -14.34
N ARG A 159 -11.31 -11.20 -14.68
CA ARG A 159 -12.50 -12.04 -14.54
C ARG A 159 -13.25 -12.09 -15.86
N LEU A 160 -13.87 -13.23 -16.14
CA LEU A 160 -14.89 -13.34 -17.17
C LEU A 160 -16.23 -13.16 -16.47
N VAL A 161 -16.98 -12.14 -16.90
CA VAL A 161 -18.26 -11.76 -16.29
C VAL A 161 -19.30 -11.59 -17.38
N ARG A 162 -20.52 -12.06 -17.13
CA ARG A 162 -21.70 -11.70 -17.92
C ARG A 162 -22.83 -11.37 -16.96
N LEU A 163 -23.26 -10.12 -16.97
CA LEU A 163 -24.38 -9.65 -16.16
C LEU A 163 -25.70 -10.13 -16.75
N ILE A 164 -26.65 -10.44 -15.88
CA ILE A 164 -28.01 -10.83 -16.24
C ILE A 164 -28.92 -9.69 -15.81
N SER A 165 -29.51 -9.02 -16.81
CA SER A 165 -30.46 -7.94 -16.60
C SER A 165 -31.88 -8.50 -16.50
N LYS A 166 -32.66 -8.03 -15.53
CA LYS A 166 -34.10 -8.31 -15.36
C LYS A 166 -34.76 -6.99 -14.98
N ASN A 167 -35.82 -6.58 -15.70
CA ASN A 167 -36.56 -5.33 -15.41
C ASN A 167 -35.66 -4.08 -15.29
N SER A 168 -34.62 -3.95 -16.12
CA SER A 168 -33.61 -2.87 -16.07
C SER A 168 -32.73 -2.83 -14.81
N THR A 169 -32.80 -3.84 -13.95
CA THR A 169 -31.91 -4.02 -12.80
C THR A 169 -31.05 -5.27 -12.98
N ILE A 170 -29.99 -5.38 -12.16
CA ILE A 170 -28.98 -6.42 -12.27
C ILE A 170 -28.84 -7.06 -10.89
N SER A 171 -29.26 -8.32 -10.77
CA SER A 171 -29.21 -9.09 -9.52
C SER A 171 -28.26 -10.29 -9.62
N GLN A 172 -28.09 -10.83 -10.82
CA GLN A 172 -27.31 -12.04 -11.07
C GLN A 172 -26.29 -11.88 -12.19
N MET A 173 -25.28 -12.74 -12.18
CA MET A 173 -24.25 -12.82 -13.20
C MET A 173 -23.67 -14.22 -13.35
N TYR A 174 -23.09 -14.51 -14.52
CA TYR A 174 -22.09 -15.55 -14.66
C TYR A 174 -20.70 -14.97 -14.39
N PHE A 175 -19.88 -15.69 -13.62
CA PHE A 175 -18.62 -15.17 -13.11
C PHE A 175 -17.58 -16.28 -13.00
N THR A 176 -16.40 -16.06 -13.58
CA THR A 176 -15.28 -16.99 -13.48
C THR A 176 -13.93 -16.31 -13.70
N GLN A 177 -12.85 -17.07 -13.63
CA GLN A 177 -11.49 -16.58 -13.80
C GLN A 177 -11.22 -16.15 -15.25
N GLY A 178 -10.68 -14.94 -15.41
CA GLY A 178 -10.10 -14.43 -16.65
C GLY A 178 -8.57 -14.48 -16.57
N ARG A 179 -7.88 -13.38 -16.86
CA ARG A 179 -6.42 -13.31 -16.82
C ARG A 179 -5.85 -13.26 -15.40
N SER A 180 -4.74 -13.94 -15.17
CA SER A 180 -3.91 -13.77 -13.96
C SER A 180 -3.19 -12.43 -13.99
N ALA A 181 -2.94 -11.80 -12.84
CA ALA A 181 -2.08 -10.61 -12.80
C ALA A 181 -0.75 -10.86 -13.51
N ASP A 182 -0.43 -10.02 -14.48
CA ASP A 182 0.89 -10.01 -15.11
C ASP A 182 1.92 -9.47 -14.12
N LYS A 183 2.99 -10.24 -13.89
CA LYS A 183 4.09 -9.89 -12.98
C LYS A 183 5.29 -9.31 -13.71
N PHE A 184 5.30 -9.38 -15.04
CA PHE A 184 6.43 -9.01 -15.87
C PHE A 184 6.25 -7.63 -16.49
N SER A 185 5.01 -7.23 -16.78
CA SER A 185 4.71 -5.88 -17.27
C SER A 185 4.98 -4.81 -16.21
N ASP A 186 5.63 -3.74 -16.66
CA ASP A 186 5.81 -2.54 -15.85
C ASP A 186 4.57 -1.67 -15.97
N ASP A 187 3.86 -1.53 -14.86
CA ASP A 187 2.70 -0.67 -14.73
C ASP A 187 3.17 0.77 -14.46
N PRO A 188 2.82 1.74 -15.32
CA PRO A 188 3.33 3.09 -15.21
C PRO A 188 2.69 3.87 -14.04
N MET A 189 1.68 3.30 -13.36
CA MET A 189 1.10 3.87 -12.13
C MET A 189 1.64 3.22 -10.86
N LYS A 190 2.54 2.23 -10.94
CA LYS A 190 3.04 1.50 -9.77
C LYS A 190 4.44 1.96 -9.36
N VAL A 191 4.70 1.71 -8.08
CA VAL A 191 6.02 1.80 -7.49
C VAL A 191 6.61 0.39 -7.44
N TYR A 192 7.80 0.18 -7.99
CA TYR A 192 8.51 -1.10 -7.95
C TYR A 192 9.84 -0.95 -7.22
N ARG A 193 10.09 -1.84 -6.26
CA ARG A 193 11.33 -1.92 -5.47
C ARG A 193 12.09 -3.20 -5.75
N THR A 194 13.36 -3.24 -5.39
CA THR A 194 14.19 -4.44 -5.48
C THR A 194 14.36 -5.08 -4.11
N SER A 195 14.30 -6.41 -4.07
CA SER A 195 14.56 -7.18 -2.84
C SER A 195 16.07 -7.34 -2.63
N LYS A 196 16.47 -7.91 -1.47
CA LYS A 196 17.88 -8.28 -1.23
C LYS A 196 18.43 -9.31 -2.24
N LYS A 197 17.56 -10.01 -2.96
CA LYS A 197 17.91 -10.95 -4.04
C LYS A 197 17.81 -10.30 -5.43
N GLU A 198 17.72 -8.97 -5.50
CA GLU A 198 17.56 -8.19 -6.74
C GLU A 198 16.32 -8.54 -7.58
N GLU A 199 15.30 -9.10 -6.94
CA GLU A 199 14.00 -9.35 -7.55
C GLU A 199 13.13 -8.10 -7.45
N LYS A 200 12.55 -7.68 -8.58
CA LYS A 200 11.61 -6.56 -8.66
C LYS A 200 10.25 -6.96 -8.07
N TYR A 201 9.69 -6.15 -7.18
CA TYR A 201 8.36 -6.35 -6.62
C TYR A 201 7.60 -5.02 -6.48
N PRO A 202 6.27 -5.03 -6.66
CA PRO A 202 5.47 -3.82 -6.47
C PRO A 202 5.31 -3.48 -4.99
N LEU A 203 5.37 -2.19 -4.66
CA LEU A 203 5.10 -1.69 -3.31
C LEU A 203 3.62 -1.91 -2.96
N SER A 204 3.34 -2.39 -1.75
CA SER A 204 1.99 -2.66 -1.24
C SER A 204 1.69 -1.83 0.01
N LEU A 205 0.41 -1.59 0.29
CA LEU A 205 0.00 -0.98 1.56
C LEU A 205 0.16 -1.93 2.75
N SER A 206 0.40 -1.32 3.91
CA SER A 206 0.40 -1.99 5.20
C SER A 206 -0.77 -1.48 6.04
N SER A 207 -1.48 -2.39 6.72
CA SER A 207 -2.57 -1.99 7.61
C SER A 207 -2.08 -1.16 8.81
N GLY A 208 -0.86 -1.42 9.28
CA GLY A 208 -0.26 -0.76 10.45
C GLY A 208 0.69 0.41 10.14
N LYS A 209 0.78 0.86 8.88
CA LYS A 209 1.67 1.95 8.48
C LYS A 209 0.98 2.86 7.45
N ALA A 210 0.93 4.16 7.72
CA ALA A 210 0.49 5.18 6.77
C ALA A 210 1.49 5.29 5.61
N ALA A 211 1.02 5.49 4.38
CA ALA A 211 1.85 5.53 3.17
C ALA A 211 2.79 6.74 3.16
N TRP A 212 2.44 7.87 3.81
CA TRP A 212 3.34 9.01 3.95
C TRP A 212 4.67 8.67 4.64
N ARG A 213 4.67 7.66 5.53
CA ARG A 213 5.88 7.15 6.21
C ARG A 213 6.82 6.39 5.28
N ASP A 214 6.39 6.12 4.05
CA ASP A 214 7.20 5.55 2.97
C ASP A 214 7.27 6.50 1.77
N SER A 215 6.97 7.79 1.95
CA SER A 215 6.94 8.77 0.85
C SER A 215 8.28 8.89 0.12
N HIS A 216 9.42 8.99 0.80
CA HIS A 216 10.76 8.94 0.18
C HIS A 216 10.93 7.70 -0.71
N SER A 217 10.31 6.59 -0.29
CA SER A 217 10.32 5.30 -0.96
C SER A 217 9.32 5.18 -2.11
N ILE A 218 8.36 6.10 -2.23
CA ILE A 218 7.39 6.21 -3.33
C ILE A 218 7.88 7.20 -4.40
N LEU A 219 8.54 8.27 -3.96
CA LEU A 219 8.99 9.40 -4.78
C LEU A 219 10.38 9.20 -5.41
N MET A 220 11.16 8.25 -4.89
CA MET A 220 12.54 7.96 -5.28
C MET A 220 12.81 8.03 -6.77
N ILE A 221 13.93 8.62 -7.13
CA ILE A 221 14.44 8.66 -8.51
C ILE A 221 15.31 7.42 -8.71
N PRO A 222 14.90 6.43 -9.52
CA PRO A 222 15.70 5.24 -9.72
C PRO A 222 16.95 5.55 -10.54
N ASN A 223 18.09 4.98 -10.14
CA ASN A 223 19.30 4.99 -10.95
C ASN A 223 19.07 4.31 -12.30
N ALA A 224 19.74 4.77 -13.37
CA ALA A 224 19.56 4.25 -14.73
C ALA A 224 19.76 2.72 -14.86
N LYS A 225 20.63 2.13 -14.03
CA LYS A 225 20.89 0.68 -14.00
C LYS A 225 19.99 -0.10 -13.02
N SER A 226 19.13 0.58 -12.27
CA SER A 226 18.24 -0.05 -11.29
C SER A 226 17.06 -0.75 -11.96
N LYS A 227 16.58 -1.83 -11.36
CA LYS A 227 15.29 -2.46 -11.71
C LYS A 227 14.10 -1.81 -11.00
N GLU A 228 14.35 -0.87 -10.10
CA GLU A 228 13.31 -0.10 -9.42
C GLU A 228 12.64 0.86 -10.41
N ARG A 229 11.36 1.13 -10.17
CA ARG A 229 10.55 2.03 -11.00
C ARG A 229 9.65 2.86 -10.09
N ARG A 230 9.37 4.08 -10.54
CA ARG A 230 8.37 4.96 -9.93
C ARG A 230 7.28 5.27 -10.96
N PRO A 231 6.12 5.77 -10.54
CA PRO A 231 5.05 6.17 -11.44
C PRO A 231 5.54 7.15 -12.52
N GLU A 232 5.18 6.93 -13.78
CA GLU A 232 5.71 7.74 -14.90
C GLU A 232 5.21 9.19 -14.86
N CYS A 233 4.04 9.46 -14.26
CA CYS A 233 3.58 10.82 -14.00
C CYS A 233 4.58 11.64 -13.15
N PHE A 234 5.35 11.01 -12.26
CA PHE A 234 6.42 11.68 -11.52
C PHE A 234 7.59 12.06 -12.42
N ASN A 235 7.94 11.22 -13.40
CA ASN A 235 8.98 11.50 -14.37
C ASN A 235 8.58 12.64 -15.30
N LEU A 236 7.33 12.65 -15.78
CA LEU A 236 6.81 13.75 -16.58
C LEU A 236 6.90 15.08 -15.83
N VAL A 237 6.41 15.14 -14.58
CA VAL A 237 6.48 16.38 -13.78
C VAL A 237 7.92 16.77 -13.48
N ALA A 238 8.81 15.82 -13.20
CA ALA A 238 10.22 16.10 -13.00
C ALA A 238 10.87 16.72 -14.26
N ARG A 239 10.61 16.16 -15.45
CA ARG A 239 11.08 16.72 -16.73
C ARG A 239 10.52 18.12 -16.97
N ALA A 240 9.22 18.29 -16.77
CA ALA A 240 8.53 19.57 -16.95
C ALA A 240 9.02 20.66 -15.97
N HIS A 241 9.31 20.27 -14.73
CA HIS A 241 9.91 21.14 -13.72
C HIS A 241 11.31 21.60 -14.14
N SER A 242 12.19 20.65 -14.53
CA SER A 242 13.55 20.96 -14.97
C SER A 242 13.59 21.82 -16.23
N ALA A 243 12.59 21.69 -17.11
CA ALA A 243 12.43 22.52 -18.31
C ALA A 243 11.73 23.87 -18.06
N ALA A 244 11.34 24.17 -16.81
CA ALA A 244 10.62 25.38 -16.42
C ALA A 244 9.30 25.62 -17.18
N VAL A 245 8.62 24.56 -17.63
CA VAL A 245 7.35 24.68 -18.40
C VAL A 245 6.10 24.63 -17.53
N ILE A 246 6.22 24.28 -16.25
CA ILE A 246 5.12 24.26 -15.29
C ILE A 246 5.35 25.25 -14.14
N ASN A 247 4.27 25.83 -13.66
CA ASN A 247 4.31 26.70 -12.48
C ASN A 247 4.49 25.85 -11.21
N THR A 248 5.53 26.13 -10.45
CA THR A 248 5.95 25.37 -9.26
C THR A 248 5.35 25.90 -7.95
N SER A 249 4.56 26.98 -8.02
CA SER A 249 3.96 27.63 -6.84
C SER A 249 2.88 26.80 -6.13
N GLN A 250 2.32 25.77 -6.79
CA GLN A 250 1.34 24.88 -6.16
C GLN A 250 1.76 23.41 -6.30
N PRO A 251 1.66 22.62 -5.22
CA PRO A 251 1.97 21.20 -5.25
C PRO A 251 0.91 20.43 -6.04
N PHE A 252 1.34 19.34 -6.69
CA PHE A 252 0.40 18.33 -7.17
C PHE A 252 -0.09 17.51 -5.98
N VAL A 253 -1.33 17.04 -6.04
CA VAL A 253 -1.83 16.10 -5.05
C VAL A 253 -1.53 14.69 -5.55
N THR A 254 -0.62 13.99 -4.90
CA THR A 254 -0.29 12.59 -5.17
C THR A 254 -1.32 11.69 -4.49
N HIS A 255 -2.02 10.90 -5.28
CA HIS A 255 -2.97 9.90 -4.81
C HIS A 255 -2.27 8.55 -4.70
N ILE A 256 -2.40 7.89 -3.55
CA ILE A 256 -1.88 6.55 -3.32
C ILE A 256 -3.06 5.67 -2.93
N VAL A 257 -3.43 4.74 -3.81
CA VAL A 257 -4.60 3.87 -3.62
C VAL A 257 -4.21 2.41 -3.69
N GLY A 258 -4.75 1.60 -2.81
CA GLY A 258 -4.56 0.15 -2.90
C GLY A 258 -5.30 -0.61 -1.81
N LEU A 259 -5.03 -1.92 -1.79
CA LEU A 259 -5.51 -2.83 -0.77
C LEU A 259 -4.33 -3.31 0.08
N ALA A 260 -4.51 -3.33 1.41
CA ALA A 260 -3.62 -4.06 2.29
C ALA A 260 -4.12 -5.49 2.42
N THR A 261 -3.25 -6.48 2.18
CA THR A 261 -3.59 -7.90 2.33
C THR A 261 -2.75 -8.53 3.43
N VAL A 262 -3.23 -9.64 4.01
CA VAL A 262 -2.44 -10.36 5.02
C VAL A 262 -1.22 -10.99 4.34
N PRO A 263 0.01 -10.69 4.80
CA PRO A 263 1.21 -11.31 4.24
C PRO A 263 1.11 -12.84 4.29
N LYS A 264 1.45 -13.49 3.18
CA LYS A 264 1.51 -14.97 3.06
C LYS A 264 0.19 -15.71 3.34
N LYS A 265 -0.95 -15.02 3.44
CA LYS A 265 -2.28 -15.66 3.48
C LYS A 265 -3.07 -15.24 2.25
N ALA A 266 -3.54 -16.22 1.49
CA ALA A 266 -4.43 -15.99 0.37
C ALA A 266 -5.83 -15.54 0.88
N GLY A 267 -6.51 -14.69 0.10
CA GLY A 267 -7.95 -14.47 0.25
C GLY A 267 -8.40 -13.54 1.38
N LYS A 268 -7.53 -12.74 2.01
CA LYS A 268 -7.95 -11.73 3.01
C LYS A 268 -7.32 -10.36 2.74
N PHE A 269 -8.15 -9.38 2.40
CA PHE A 269 -7.79 -7.97 2.51
C PHE A 269 -8.10 -7.48 3.92
N LEU A 270 -7.26 -6.60 4.45
CA LEU A 270 -7.38 -6.01 5.78
C LEU A 270 -8.06 -4.64 5.71
N LEU A 271 -7.73 -3.87 4.67
CA LEU A 271 -8.35 -2.58 4.39
C LEU A 271 -8.11 -2.20 2.92
N TRP A 272 -8.92 -1.28 2.42
CA TRP A 272 -8.58 -0.43 1.30
C TRP A 272 -8.16 0.93 1.84
N ARG A 273 -7.25 1.62 1.15
CA ARG A 273 -6.86 2.98 1.54
C ARG A 273 -6.71 3.86 0.32
N HIS A 274 -7.02 5.13 0.52
CA HIS A 274 -6.73 6.22 -0.39
C HIS A 274 -6.07 7.36 0.38
N GLU A 275 -4.75 7.48 0.27
CA GLU A 275 -3.99 8.58 0.84
C GLU A 275 -3.73 9.66 -0.22
N ARG A 276 -3.67 10.92 0.22
CA ARG A 276 -3.43 12.09 -0.62
C ARG A 276 -2.29 12.91 -0.03
N LEU A 277 -1.21 13.09 -0.78
CA LEU A 277 -0.02 13.82 -0.34
C LEU A 277 0.19 15.04 -1.24
N PRO A 278 0.28 16.27 -0.69
CA PRO A 278 0.66 17.44 -1.48
C PRO A 278 2.18 17.38 -1.73
N ILE A 279 2.59 16.96 -2.92
CA ILE A 279 4.01 16.82 -3.28
C ILE A 279 4.43 18.00 -4.17
N PRO A 280 5.35 18.86 -3.70
CA PRO A 280 6.00 19.87 -4.53
C PRO A 280 6.75 19.24 -5.70
N ALA A 281 6.70 19.89 -6.87
CA ALA A 281 7.40 19.41 -8.07
C ALA A 281 8.93 19.28 -7.86
N ALA A 282 9.53 20.16 -7.05
CA ALA A 282 10.95 20.11 -6.71
C ALA A 282 11.37 18.77 -6.07
N LEU A 283 10.51 18.17 -5.24
CA LEU A 283 10.76 16.87 -4.62
C LEU A 283 10.74 15.71 -5.62
N LEU A 284 10.13 15.89 -6.80
CA LEU A 284 10.10 14.86 -7.85
C LEU A 284 11.32 14.92 -8.76
N SER A 285 12.02 16.06 -8.81
CA SER A 285 13.18 16.31 -9.67
C SER A 285 14.53 16.26 -8.96
N ASP A 286 14.58 16.39 -7.63
CA ASP A 286 15.83 16.49 -6.87
C ASP A 286 16.04 15.29 -5.93
N VAL A 287 17.08 14.50 -6.20
CA VAL A 287 17.46 13.34 -5.40
C VAL A 287 17.89 13.71 -3.98
N ASN A 288 18.53 14.87 -3.80
CA ASN A 288 19.00 15.32 -2.49
C ASN A 288 17.82 15.58 -1.55
N LEU A 289 16.75 16.20 -2.06
CA LEU A 289 15.54 16.45 -1.29
C LEU A 289 14.86 15.14 -0.87
N ILE A 290 14.81 14.14 -1.76
CA ILE A 290 14.22 12.82 -1.45
C ILE A 290 15.05 12.06 -0.40
N GLU A 291 16.37 12.04 -0.55
CA GLU A 291 17.26 11.39 0.41
C GLU A 291 17.16 12.04 1.80
N ARG A 292 17.13 13.38 1.85
CA ARG A 292 16.91 14.12 3.09
C ARG A 292 15.54 13.82 3.70
N LEU A 293 14.49 13.77 2.89
CA LEU A 293 13.15 13.38 3.35
C LEU A 293 13.18 11.97 3.98
N GLY A 294 13.92 11.03 3.39
CA GLY A 294 14.15 9.70 3.94
C GLY A 294 14.78 9.73 5.33
N LEU A 295 15.87 10.48 5.50
CA LEU A 295 16.54 10.66 6.80
C LEU A 295 15.62 11.27 7.85
N LEU A 296 14.82 12.27 7.46
CA LEU A 296 13.89 12.93 8.37
C LEU A 296 12.71 12.03 8.77
N ILE A 297 12.23 11.16 7.88
CA ILE A 297 11.26 10.11 8.22
C ILE A 297 11.90 9.09 9.17
N GLU A 298 13.16 8.72 8.95
CA GLU A 298 13.89 7.81 9.83
C GLU A 298 14.01 8.36 11.26
N ASN A 299 14.19 9.68 11.44
CA ASN A 299 14.13 10.30 12.77
C ASN A 299 12.79 10.03 13.49
N ALA A 300 11.67 10.09 12.76
CA ALA A 300 10.35 9.80 13.33
C ALA A 300 10.18 8.31 13.66
N GLU A 301 10.72 7.42 12.84
CA GLU A 301 10.71 5.97 13.09
C GLU A 301 11.57 5.61 14.32
N HIS A 302 12.72 6.26 14.51
CA HIS A 302 13.54 6.10 15.71
C HIS A 302 12.81 6.52 16.98
N ALA A 303 12.13 7.67 16.98
CA ALA A 303 11.31 8.09 18.12
C ALA A 303 10.16 7.10 18.39
N ALA A 304 9.52 6.55 17.36
CA ALA A 304 8.51 5.49 17.52
C ALA A 304 9.07 4.19 18.11
N ALA A 305 10.30 3.82 17.76
CA ALA A 305 10.99 2.69 18.37
C ALA A 305 11.26 2.97 19.87
N ARG A 306 11.72 4.18 20.21
CA ARG A 306 11.90 4.60 21.61
C ARG A 306 10.61 4.61 22.41
N LEU A 307 9.49 5.03 21.80
CA LEU A 307 8.17 4.93 22.41
C LEU A 307 7.83 3.49 22.79
N LYS A 308 8.05 2.54 21.87
CA LYS A 308 7.83 1.12 22.13
C LYS A 308 8.73 0.60 23.26
N ASP A 309 10.02 0.93 23.22
CA ASP A 309 10.99 0.50 24.23
C ASP A 309 10.63 1.00 25.63
N ARG A 310 10.28 2.29 25.74
CA ARG A 310 9.87 2.91 27.01
C ARG A 310 8.55 2.34 27.52
N THR A 311 7.56 2.13 26.65
CA THR A 311 6.27 1.49 27.03
C THR A 311 6.49 0.07 27.53
N MET A 312 7.36 -0.69 26.87
CA MET A 312 7.79 -2.03 27.30
C MET A 312 8.46 -2.00 28.67
N GLU A 313 9.34 -1.04 28.90
CA GLU A 313 10.04 -0.87 30.18
C GLU A 313 9.10 -0.52 31.33
N ILE A 314 8.19 0.44 31.12
CA ILE A 314 7.15 0.83 32.07
C ILE A 314 6.26 -0.36 32.40
N SER A 315 5.82 -1.12 31.38
CA SER A 315 4.95 -2.29 31.57
C SER A 315 5.63 -3.39 32.40
N LYS A 316 6.93 -3.63 32.18
CA LYS A 316 7.71 -4.58 32.99
C LYS A 316 7.81 -4.15 34.46
N LEU A 317 8.14 -2.87 34.69
CA LEU A 317 8.26 -2.31 36.03
C LEU A 317 6.91 -2.24 36.75
N TYR A 318 5.83 -2.03 36.00
CA TYR A 318 4.47 -2.06 36.52
C TYR A 318 4.11 -3.46 37.03
N LEU A 319 4.37 -4.51 36.24
CA LEU A 319 4.07 -5.90 36.64
C LEU A 319 5.01 -6.44 37.71
N SER A 320 6.30 -6.10 37.64
CA SER A 320 7.30 -6.53 38.61
C SER A 320 8.28 -5.39 38.91
N PRO A 321 8.02 -4.59 39.96
CA PRO A 321 8.85 -3.43 40.31
C PRO A 321 10.33 -3.77 40.58
N ASN A 322 10.62 -5.01 40.99
CA ASN A 322 11.97 -5.45 41.30
C ASN A 322 12.66 -6.17 40.13
N CYS A 323 12.08 -6.19 38.92
CA CYS A 323 12.63 -6.94 37.78
C CYS A 323 14.02 -6.47 37.31
N LYS A 324 14.50 -5.32 37.78
CA LYS A 324 15.87 -4.83 37.49
C LYS A 324 16.89 -5.22 38.57
N SER A 325 16.46 -5.77 39.70
CA SER A 325 17.34 -6.23 40.78
C SER A 325 17.93 -7.60 40.46
N LEU A 326 19.13 -7.91 40.98
CA LEU A 326 19.85 -9.17 40.73
C LEU A 326 19.02 -10.44 41.07
N SER A 327 18.16 -10.37 42.09
CA SER A 327 17.24 -11.44 42.51
C SER A 327 15.79 -11.19 42.08
N GLY A 328 15.56 -10.23 41.18
CA GLY A 328 14.24 -9.78 40.77
C GLY A 328 13.50 -10.78 39.88
N ARG A 329 12.27 -11.15 40.26
CA ARG A 329 11.40 -11.96 39.41
C ARG A 329 11.05 -11.19 38.12
N GLN A 330 11.28 -11.80 36.96
CA GLN A 330 10.82 -11.25 35.70
C GLN A 330 9.30 -11.41 35.55
N PRO A 331 8.59 -10.40 35.01
CA PRO A 331 7.18 -10.54 34.69
C PRO A 331 6.98 -11.54 33.54
N ASP A 332 5.79 -12.13 33.47
CA ASP A 332 5.43 -12.98 32.34
C ASP A 332 5.45 -12.18 31.03
N LYS A 333 5.99 -12.77 29.96
CA LYS A 333 6.14 -12.09 28.67
C LYS A 333 4.79 -11.80 28.00
N GLY A 334 3.83 -12.71 28.15
CA GLY A 334 2.48 -12.56 27.61
C GLY A 334 1.73 -11.42 28.28
N ASP A 335 1.82 -11.32 29.61
CA ASP A 335 1.17 -10.24 30.35
C ASP A 335 1.80 -8.87 30.07
N VAL A 336 3.13 -8.79 29.93
CA VAL A 336 3.79 -7.57 29.45
C VAL A 336 3.28 -7.17 28.07
N THR A 337 3.15 -8.14 27.15
CA THR A 337 2.69 -7.88 25.78
C THR A 337 1.26 -7.32 25.77
N LYS A 338 0.35 -7.91 26.55
CA LYS A 338 -1.04 -7.42 26.68
C LYS A 338 -1.09 -5.96 27.14
N ILE A 339 -0.29 -5.60 28.16
CA ILE A 339 -0.24 -4.21 28.64
C ILE A 339 0.32 -3.29 27.55
N VAL A 340 1.44 -3.65 26.94
CA VAL A 340 2.07 -2.84 25.88
C VAL A 340 1.12 -2.61 24.70
N GLU A 341 0.32 -3.61 24.32
CA GLU A 341 -0.69 -3.47 23.27
C GLU A 341 -1.87 -2.57 23.69
N ALA A 342 -2.29 -2.66 24.97
CA ALA A 342 -3.38 -1.85 25.50
C ALA A 342 -3.02 -0.37 25.67
N ILE A 343 -1.75 -0.07 25.95
CA ILE A 343 -1.22 1.29 26.15
C ILE A 343 -0.17 1.65 25.10
N ASP A 344 -0.34 1.24 23.85
CA ASP A 344 0.58 1.59 22.78
C ASP A 344 0.43 3.09 22.41
N PRO A 345 1.46 3.94 22.63
CA PRO A 345 1.37 5.37 22.29
C PRO A 345 1.52 5.63 20.78
N ARG A 346 2.00 4.66 19.99
CA ARG A 346 2.41 4.88 18.60
C ARG A 346 1.26 5.29 17.66
N PRO A 347 0.04 4.75 17.77
CA PRO A 347 -1.08 5.19 16.92
C PRO A 347 -1.36 6.69 17.03
N ALA A 348 -1.43 7.23 18.26
CA ALA A 348 -1.65 8.66 18.49
C ALA A 348 -0.47 9.51 17.98
N TYR A 349 0.77 9.06 18.24
CA TYR A 349 1.98 9.70 17.74
C TYR A 349 1.99 9.84 16.20
N TRP A 350 1.72 8.75 15.48
CA TRP A 350 1.72 8.78 14.02
C TRP A 350 0.60 9.64 13.43
N ALA A 351 -0.59 9.58 14.02
CA ALA A 351 -1.72 10.40 13.58
C ALA A 351 -1.42 11.91 13.73
N ARG A 352 -0.81 12.32 14.85
CA ARG A 352 -0.46 13.73 15.11
C ARG A 352 0.69 14.24 14.23
N LEU A 353 1.63 13.37 13.86
CA LEU A 353 2.75 13.77 13.01
C LEU A 353 2.39 14.07 11.56
N GLU A 354 1.27 13.57 11.05
CA GLU A 354 0.91 13.71 9.64
C GLU A 354 0.80 15.18 9.20
N GLU A 355 0.15 16.03 10.00
CA GLU A 355 0.06 17.46 9.67
C GLU A 355 1.42 18.16 9.66
N HIS A 356 2.34 17.73 10.52
CA HIS A 356 3.70 18.25 10.58
C HIS A 356 4.54 17.75 9.41
N PHE A 357 4.25 16.53 8.93
CA PHE A 357 4.89 15.96 7.76
C PHE A 357 4.50 16.72 6.49
N PHE A 358 3.25 17.14 6.33
CA PHE A 358 2.85 17.98 5.19
C PHE A 358 3.54 19.36 5.21
N LYS A 359 3.72 19.95 6.40
CA LYS A 359 4.52 21.18 6.55
C LYS A 359 5.99 20.96 6.18
N LEU A 360 6.55 19.80 6.52
CA LEU A 360 7.90 19.43 6.09
C LEU A 360 7.98 19.32 4.57
N LEU A 361 7.09 18.55 3.94
CA LEU A 361 7.06 18.38 2.48
C LEU A 361 7.03 19.72 1.74
N ALA A 362 6.16 20.63 2.18
CA ALA A 362 5.99 21.94 1.54
C ALA A 362 7.22 22.86 1.65
N ASN A 363 8.06 22.67 2.68
CA ASN A 363 9.13 23.61 3.01
C ASN A 363 10.54 23.03 2.94
N LEU A 364 10.70 21.73 2.69
CA LEU A 364 12.02 21.08 2.71
C LEU A 364 13.00 21.68 1.69
N SER A 365 12.51 22.09 0.51
CA SER A 365 13.35 22.76 -0.50
C SER A 365 13.93 24.09 -0.01
N ASN A 366 13.31 24.74 0.97
CA ASN A 366 13.80 26.01 1.52
C ASN A 366 15.04 25.81 2.42
N ASP A 367 15.30 24.59 2.88
CA ASP A 367 16.49 24.24 3.66
C ASP A 367 17.71 23.97 2.75
N TRP A 368 17.51 23.87 1.45
CA TRP A 368 18.56 23.66 0.44
C TRP A 368 19.11 25.00 -0.07
N ASP A 369 20.42 25.08 -0.26
CA ASP A 369 21.09 26.19 -0.92
C ASP A 369 21.45 25.78 -2.36
N PRO A 370 20.69 26.23 -3.37
CA PRO A 370 20.95 25.86 -4.76
C PRO A 370 22.24 26.49 -5.31
N ALA A 371 22.75 27.58 -4.72
CA ALA A 371 23.96 28.23 -5.21
C ALA A 371 25.23 27.43 -4.85
N ASN A 372 25.20 26.76 -3.70
CA ASN A 372 26.32 25.96 -3.19
C ASN A 372 26.10 24.45 -3.35
N GLU A 373 24.98 24.04 -3.94
CA GLU A 373 24.55 22.63 -4.02
C GLU A 373 24.69 21.88 -2.69
N ALA A 374 24.28 22.55 -1.61
CA ALA A 374 24.48 22.06 -0.25
C ALA A 374 23.29 22.38 0.65
N TRP A 375 23.12 21.59 1.72
CA TRP A 375 22.20 21.94 2.79
C TRP A 375 22.71 23.19 3.51
N LYS A 376 21.80 24.12 3.78
CA LYS A 376 22.11 25.31 4.59
C LYS A 376 22.63 24.88 5.97
N PRO A 377 23.37 25.75 6.69
CA PRO A 377 23.71 25.51 8.09
C PRO A 377 22.48 25.11 8.94
N ASP A 378 22.66 24.25 9.95
CA ASP A 378 21.57 23.65 10.73
C ASP A 378 20.63 24.70 11.38
N ASP A 379 21.17 25.87 11.75
CA ASP A 379 20.45 27.03 12.29
C ASP A 379 19.63 27.80 11.24
N GLN A 380 19.83 27.50 9.96
CA GLN A 380 19.07 28.04 8.81
C GLN A 380 18.09 27.03 8.18
N GLN A 381 18.21 25.73 8.52
CA GLN A 381 17.28 24.68 8.08
C GLN A 381 15.94 24.67 8.88
N ALA A 382 15.08 25.65 8.65
CA ALA A 382 13.85 25.86 9.41
C ALA A 382 12.88 24.67 9.34
N ALA A 383 12.71 24.05 8.16
CA ALA A 383 11.76 22.94 8.00
C ALA A 383 12.23 21.70 8.77
N THR A 384 13.51 21.37 8.66
CA THR A 384 14.17 20.28 9.39
C THR A 384 14.08 20.46 10.90
N ARG A 385 14.39 21.66 11.41
CA ARG A 385 14.31 21.94 12.86
C ARG A 385 12.89 21.84 13.38
N ALA A 386 11.92 22.40 12.65
CA ALA A 386 10.51 22.32 13.02
C ALA A 386 10.05 20.86 13.10
N TRP A 387 10.36 20.06 12.08
CA TRP A 387 10.04 18.63 12.05
C TRP A 387 10.62 17.87 13.25
N ARG A 388 11.92 18.03 13.54
CA ARG A 388 12.58 17.37 14.69
C ARG A 388 11.97 17.81 16.02
N LYS A 389 11.60 19.09 16.16
CA LYS A 389 10.89 19.61 17.35
C LYS A 389 9.52 18.94 17.51
N HIS A 390 8.76 18.82 16.43
CA HIS A 390 7.45 18.19 16.43
C HIS A 390 7.54 16.69 16.77
N ILE A 391 8.51 15.94 16.21
CA ILE A 391 8.75 14.54 16.60
C ILE A 391 8.90 14.39 18.12
N LYS A 392 9.79 15.19 18.73
CA LYS A 392 10.07 15.10 20.16
C LYS A 392 8.83 15.42 21.00
N ARG A 393 8.13 16.50 20.65
CA ARG A 393 6.90 16.93 21.36
C ARG A 393 5.78 15.91 21.24
N GLU A 394 5.48 15.45 20.03
CA GLU A 394 4.37 14.50 19.82
C GLU A 394 4.68 13.12 20.42
N ALA A 395 5.95 12.69 20.44
CA ALA A 395 6.35 11.46 21.11
C ALA A 395 6.16 11.58 22.64
N GLU A 396 6.64 12.67 23.24
CA GLU A 396 6.44 12.93 24.67
C GLU A 396 4.95 12.94 25.03
N TRP A 397 4.13 13.68 24.30
CA TRP A 397 2.70 13.77 24.53
C TRP A 397 1.99 12.43 24.39
N ALA A 398 2.28 11.68 23.32
CA ALA A 398 1.68 10.36 23.11
C ALA A 398 2.05 9.38 24.23
N LEU A 399 3.30 9.41 24.71
CA LEU A 399 3.72 8.58 25.84
C LEU A 399 3.01 8.97 27.13
N GLN A 400 2.98 10.27 27.45
CA GLN A 400 2.35 10.79 28.67
C GLN A 400 0.85 10.48 28.72
N GLU A 401 0.15 10.62 27.60
CA GLU A 401 -1.26 10.26 27.49
C GLU A 401 -1.48 8.77 27.70
N SER A 402 -0.66 7.94 27.06
CA SER A 402 -0.81 6.48 27.14
C SER A 402 -0.57 5.94 28.55
N ILE A 403 0.46 6.41 29.24
CA ILE A 403 0.79 5.92 30.59
C ILE A 403 -0.21 6.37 31.65
N ARG A 404 -1.01 7.43 31.41
CA ARG A 404 -2.12 7.80 32.31
C ARG A 404 -3.18 6.71 32.40
N ALA A 405 -3.31 5.85 31.38
CA ALA A 405 -4.23 4.72 31.41
C ALA A 405 -3.86 3.66 32.48
N LEU A 406 -2.61 3.68 32.99
CA LEU A 406 -2.20 2.82 34.12
C LEU A 406 -2.75 3.30 35.48
N GLY A 407 -3.36 4.49 35.52
CA GLY A 407 -3.95 5.09 36.72
C GLY A 407 -2.91 5.68 37.69
N THR A 408 -3.38 5.98 38.91
CA THR A 408 -2.62 6.72 39.93
C THR A 408 -2.14 5.84 41.10
N THR A 409 -2.05 4.53 40.89
CA THR A 409 -1.56 3.61 41.92
C THR A 409 -0.08 3.85 42.21
N ALA A 410 0.38 3.59 43.44
CA ALA A 410 1.80 3.71 43.80
C ALA A 410 2.71 2.88 42.88
N ARG A 411 2.23 1.72 42.43
CA ARG A 411 2.89 0.86 41.45
C ARG A 411 3.06 1.54 40.09
N ALA A 412 2.01 2.16 39.55
CA ALA A 412 2.07 2.90 38.30
C ALA A 412 3.02 4.09 38.39
N ILE A 413 2.91 4.88 39.46
CA ILE A 413 3.77 6.04 39.71
C ILE A 413 5.24 5.63 39.78
N GLN A 414 5.57 4.58 40.53
CA GLN A 414 6.95 4.07 40.63
C GLN A 414 7.49 3.54 39.29
N ALA A 415 6.66 2.85 38.51
CA ALA A 415 7.07 2.33 37.20
C ALA A 415 7.38 3.46 36.22
N ILE A 416 6.51 4.48 36.18
CA ILE A 416 6.66 5.66 35.31
C ILE A 416 7.88 6.49 35.71
N ALA A 417 8.06 6.78 37.00
CA ALA A 417 9.15 7.61 37.49
C ALA A 417 10.56 7.04 37.21
N ARG A 418 10.67 5.74 36.92
CA ARG A 418 11.92 5.04 36.61
C ARG A 418 12.27 5.01 35.13
N VAL A 419 11.41 5.56 34.27
CA VAL A 419 11.61 5.59 32.82
C VAL A 419 11.49 7.02 32.34
N ARG A 420 12.45 7.45 31.51
CA ARG A 420 12.45 8.79 30.94
C ARG A 420 11.25 8.98 30.02
N THR A 421 10.49 10.07 30.19
CA THR A 421 9.31 10.39 29.36
C THR A 421 9.56 11.48 28.32
N ASP A 422 10.59 12.33 28.49
CA ASP A 422 10.99 13.37 27.54
C ASP A 422 11.85 12.83 26.38
N PHE A 423 11.85 13.55 25.26
CA PHE A 423 12.58 13.19 24.05
C PHE A 423 13.59 14.27 23.65
N ASN A 424 14.81 13.86 23.33
CA ASN A 424 15.88 14.72 22.83
C ASN A 424 16.49 14.19 21.53
N ASP A 425 17.51 14.86 20.99
CA ASP A 425 18.07 14.51 19.69
C ASP A 425 18.70 13.11 19.65
N LYS A 426 19.14 12.56 20.79
CA LYS A 426 19.64 11.17 20.87
C LYS A 426 18.54 10.13 20.65
N ASP A 427 17.27 10.50 20.87
CA ASP A 427 16.12 9.64 20.61
C ASP A 427 15.75 9.59 19.12
N LEU A 428 16.26 10.51 18.31
CA LEU A 428 16.01 10.61 16.86
C LEU A 428 17.06 9.86 16.01
N SER A 429 18.13 9.38 16.65
CA SER A 429 19.22 8.65 16.01
C SER A 429 19.19 7.17 16.35
N SER A 430 19.78 6.34 15.48
CA SER A 430 19.97 4.92 15.74
C SER A 430 20.67 4.69 17.08
N PRO A 431 20.30 3.65 17.86
CA PRO A 431 21.10 3.26 19.01
C PRO A 431 22.55 3.00 18.57
N PRO A 432 23.57 3.32 19.39
CA PRO A 432 24.93 2.89 19.11
C PRO A 432 24.93 1.37 18.89
N GLN A 433 25.46 0.90 17.77
CA GLN A 433 25.62 -0.54 17.55
C GLN A 433 26.53 -1.08 18.65
N THR A 434 25.96 -1.85 19.59
CA THR A 434 26.77 -2.71 20.47
C THR A 434 27.47 -3.72 19.57
N VAL A 435 28.79 -3.57 19.44
CA VAL A 435 29.66 -4.50 18.73
C VAL A 435 29.47 -5.89 19.37
N ALA A 436 28.67 -6.74 18.73
CA ALA A 436 28.53 -8.11 19.14
C ALA A 436 29.85 -8.83 18.82
N ASN A 437 30.66 -9.06 19.85
CA ASN A 437 31.83 -9.93 19.79
C ASN A 437 31.39 -11.34 19.38
N ASN A 438 31.41 -11.65 18.09
CA ASN A 438 31.25 -12.99 17.56
C ASN A 438 32.50 -13.82 17.89
N LYS A 439 32.60 -14.34 19.12
CA LYS A 439 33.47 -15.50 19.40
C LYS A 439 32.84 -16.73 18.74
N ARG A 440 33.25 -17.03 17.50
CA ARG A 440 33.06 -18.34 16.87
C ARG A 440 33.89 -19.37 17.63
N THR A 441 33.26 -20.16 18.49
CA THR A 441 33.83 -21.41 18.98
C THR A 441 33.83 -22.43 17.85
N ALA A 442 35.00 -22.72 17.30
CA ALA A 442 35.22 -23.84 16.39
C ALA A 442 34.95 -25.16 17.14
N LYS A 443 33.91 -25.91 16.72
CA LYS A 443 33.73 -27.30 17.14
C LYS A 443 34.76 -28.14 16.39
N GLY A 444 35.70 -28.72 17.14
CA GLY A 444 36.64 -29.72 16.63
C GLY A 444 35.92 -30.93 16.05
N GLY A 445 36.33 -31.32 14.85
CA GLY A 445 35.89 -32.56 14.21
C GLY A 445 36.44 -33.76 14.99
N LYS A 446 35.56 -34.71 15.31
CA LYS A 446 35.97 -36.07 15.70
C LYS A 446 36.05 -36.91 14.43
N LYS A 447 37.25 -37.42 14.15
CA LYS A 447 37.50 -38.58 13.31
C LYS A 447 36.74 -39.80 13.88
N LYS A 448 36.00 -40.50 13.01
CA LYS A 448 36.19 -41.92 12.73
C LYS A 448 35.51 -42.25 11.41
#